data_AF-A0A2C9U2W4-F1
#
_entry.id   AF-A0A2C9U2W4-F1
#
_cell.length_a   1.000
_cell.length_b   1.000
_cell.length_c   1.000
_cell.angle_alpha   90.00
_cell.angle_beta   90.00
_cell.angle_gamma   90.00
#
_symmetry.space_group_name_H-M   'P 1'
#
loop_
_entity.id
_entity.type
_entity.pdbx_description
1 polymer ?
#
loop_
_entity_poly.entity_id
_entity_poly.type
_entity_poly.pdbx_seq_one_letter_code
_entity_poly.pdbx_strand_id
1 'polypeptide(L)'
;MSEYANKKRREIEYQVDGQVFLKLCPYWQLSVQTGISPKLSPRFYRPFLITTRPPEARIHPVFHVSQLKKVSSGFWIGGFGLGESMLERPALLEAVMDSLPEEKPRLICGLGLPEEVLQGVATGVDLFDSSYIYNLTLGGFALTFPLDRIETNASGFQSTDMGVDQTKINLKATVYRKDTSPIVASCTCYTCLNHTKAYINHLLNVHEMLAQTLLEIHNTHHYLGFFRSIREAIKDGKFEQFRQMFIQRRRDNIAAVAVCA
;
A
#
# COMPACT_ATOMS: atom_id res chain seq x y z
N MET A 1 11.86 -20.66 17.73
CA MET A 1 10.98 -19.60 17.18
C MET A 1 9.55 -20.09 16.92
N SER A 2 9.35 -21.21 16.23
CA SER A 2 8.01 -21.82 16.01
C SER A 2 7.26 -22.12 17.31
N GLU A 3 7.93 -22.64 18.34
CA GLU A 3 7.32 -22.86 19.66
C GLU A 3 6.86 -21.55 20.34
N TYR A 4 7.63 -20.48 20.22
CA TYR A 4 7.26 -19.17 20.76
C TYR A 4 6.10 -18.55 19.97
N ALA A 5 6.09 -18.69 18.65
CA ALA A 5 4.99 -18.30 17.78
C ALA A 5 3.70 -19.11 18.08
N ASN A 6 3.82 -20.41 18.31
CA ASN A 6 2.71 -21.29 18.66
C ASN A 6 2.06 -20.90 19.99
N LYS A 7 2.83 -20.42 20.97
CA LYS A 7 2.32 -19.86 22.24
C LYS A 7 1.45 -18.61 22.05
N LYS A 8 1.58 -17.90 20.92
CA LYS A 8 0.79 -16.69 20.59
C LYS A 8 -0.34 -16.96 19.60
N ARG A 9 -0.52 -18.20 19.13
CA ARG A 9 -1.67 -18.52 18.29
C ARG A 9 -2.95 -18.38 19.09
N ARG A 10 -3.97 -17.78 18.48
CA ARG A 10 -5.30 -17.68 19.08
C ARG A 10 -6.19 -18.73 18.45
N GLU A 11 -6.95 -19.42 19.28
CA GLU A 11 -8.07 -20.22 18.81
C GLU A 11 -9.14 -19.26 18.30
N ILE A 12 -9.56 -19.49 17.07
CA ILE A 12 -10.63 -18.73 16.44
C ILE A 12 -11.72 -19.71 16.11
N GLU A 13 -12.92 -19.41 16.60
CA GLU A 13 -14.11 -20.09 16.13
C GLU A 13 -14.45 -19.58 14.74
N TYR A 14 -14.38 -20.48 13.77
CA TYR A 14 -14.88 -20.20 12.43
C TYR A 14 -16.38 -20.45 12.38
N GLN A 15 -17.12 -19.51 11.81
CA GLN A 15 -18.53 -19.73 11.52
C GLN A 15 -18.67 -20.68 10.34
N VAL A 16 -19.60 -21.63 10.47
CA VAL A 16 -20.09 -22.42 9.33
C VAL A 16 -20.65 -21.43 8.30
N ASP A 17 -20.34 -21.64 7.02
CA ASP A 17 -20.58 -20.73 5.89
C ASP A 17 -19.64 -19.51 5.77
N GLY A 18 -18.63 -19.38 6.64
CA GLY A 18 -17.54 -18.42 6.46
C GLY A 18 -16.64 -18.77 5.27
N GLN A 19 -16.07 -17.76 4.60
CA GLN A 19 -15.07 -17.94 3.54
C GLN A 19 -13.66 -17.58 4.02
N VAL A 20 -12.66 -18.40 3.69
CA VAL A 20 -11.25 -18.18 4.05
C VAL A 20 -10.30 -18.45 2.89
N PHE A 21 -9.26 -17.63 2.72
CA PHE A 21 -8.21 -17.75 1.70
C PHE A 21 -6.88 -18.29 2.25
N LEU A 22 -6.61 -19.59 2.11
CA LEU A 22 -5.40 -20.20 2.67
C LEU A 22 -4.12 -19.85 1.89
N LYS A 23 -3.24 -18.99 2.45
CA LYS A 23 -1.86 -18.80 1.97
C LYS A 23 -0.85 -19.48 2.90
N LEU A 24 -0.44 -20.71 2.62
CA LEU A 24 0.60 -21.40 3.40
C LEU A 24 1.98 -20.80 3.12
N CYS A 25 2.77 -20.54 4.18
CA CYS A 25 4.17 -20.11 4.03
C CYS A 25 5.04 -21.21 3.38
N PRO A 26 6.12 -20.84 2.64
CA PRO A 26 6.95 -21.78 1.88
C PRO A 26 7.58 -22.91 2.71
N TYR A 27 7.92 -22.64 3.98
CA TYR A 27 8.62 -23.60 4.86
C TYR A 27 7.73 -24.76 5.36
N TRP A 28 6.42 -24.77 5.05
CA TRP A 28 5.51 -25.89 5.34
C TRP A 28 5.09 -26.69 4.10
N GLN A 29 5.66 -26.43 2.93
CA GLN A 29 5.34 -27.22 1.74
C GLN A 29 5.85 -28.67 1.83
N LEU A 30 6.97 -28.92 2.50
CA LEU A 30 7.58 -30.26 2.58
C LEU A 30 6.90 -31.21 3.59
N SER A 31 6.36 -30.69 4.69
CA SER A 31 5.73 -31.53 5.74
C SER A 31 4.25 -31.85 5.48
N VAL A 32 3.59 -31.11 4.59
CA VAL A 32 2.17 -31.30 4.24
C VAL A 32 2.01 -32.06 2.91
N GLN A 33 3.09 -32.23 2.15
CA GLN A 33 3.09 -32.94 0.85
C GLN A 33 2.77 -34.43 0.95
N THR A 34 2.95 -35.04 2.13
CA THR A 34 2.78 -36.49 2.34
C THR A 34 1.33 -36.90 2.63
N GLY A 35 0.43 -35.95 2.88
CA GLY A 35 -0.99 -36.22 3.04
C GLY A 35 -1.75 -35.84 1.77
N ILE A 36 -2.23 -36.83 1.01
CA ILE A 36 -3.22 -36.60 -0.05
C ILE A 36 -4.55 -36.25 0.63
N SER A 37 -4.66 -35.01 1.11
CA SER A 37 -5.96 -34.45 1.45
C SER A 37 -6.55 -33.86 0.16
N PRO A 38 -7.70 -34.34 -0.33
CA PRO A 38 -8.36 -33.75 -1.50
C PRO A 38 -8.73 -32.27 -1.31
N LYS A 39 -8.65 -31.76 -0.07
CA LYS A 39 -8.82 -30.33 0.24
C LYS A 39 -7.58 -29.48 -0.05
N LEU A 40 -6.41 -30.08 -0.34
CA LEU A 40 -5.12 -29.38 -0.33
C LEU A 40 -4.22 -29.58 -1.59
N SER A 41 -4.56 -28.95 -2.72
CA SER A 41 -3.70 -28.63 -3.88
C SER A 41 -2.46 -27.74 -3.58
N PRO A 42 -1.46 -27.70 -4.47
CA PRO A 42 -0.16 -27.09 -4.17
C PRO A 42 -0.06 -25.55 -4.22
N ARG A 43 -1.13 -24.80 -4.57
CA ARG A 43 -1.04 -23.36 -4.92
C ARG A 43 -2.26 -22.49 -4.54
N PHE A 44 -2.88 -22.65 -3.38
CA PHE A 44 -4.21 -22.06 -3.19
C PHE A 44 -4.31 -20.54 -3.14
N TYR A 45 -5.22 -20.04 -3.98
CA TYR A 45 -5.81 -18.71 -3.98
C TYR A 45 -7.30 -18.80 -4.36
N ARG A 46 -8.10 -19.55 -3.60
CA ARG A 46 -9.57 -19.59 -3.73
C ARG A 46 -10.24 -19.46 -2.36
N PRO A 47 -11.44 -18.85 -2.27
CA PRO A 47 -12.22 -18.82 -1.04
C PRO A 47 -12.69 -20.24 -0.72
N PHE A 48 -12.32 -20.72 0.45
CA PHE A 48 -12.83 -21.97 0.97
C PHE A 48 -14.04 -21.71 1.83
N LEU A 49 -15.17 -22.30 1.44
CA LEU A 49 -16.35 -22.36 2.28
C LEU A 49 -16.09 -23.33 3.43
N ILE A 50 -16.31 -22.86 4.66
CA ILE A 50 -16.21 -23.70 5.85
C ILE A 50 -17.48 -24.54 5.93
N THR A 51 -17.44 -25.73 5.32
CA THR A 51 -18.55 -26.68 5.28
C THR A 51 -18.74 -27.44 6.60
N THR A 52 -17.68 -27.56 7.38
CA THR A 52 -17.68 -28.22 8.69
C THR A 52 -16.78 -27.44 9.62
N ARG A 53 -17.23 -27.18 10.85
CA ARG A 53 -16.41 -26.54 11.89
C ARG A 53 -15.17 -27.41 12.14
N PRO A 54 -13.94 -26.93 11.85
CA PRO A 54 -12.75 -27.66 12.20
C PRO A 54 -12.67 -27.74 13.74
N PRO A 55 -12.40 -28.92 14.32
CA PRO A 55 -12.48 -29.11 15.77
C PRO A 55 -11.52 -28.20 16.53
N GLU A 56 -10.36 -27.87 15.95
CA GLU A 56 -9.40 -26.90 16.48
C GLU A 56 -8.64 -26.23 15.32
N ALA A 57 -8.75 -24.91 15.18
CA ALA A 57 -8.00 -24.17 14.18
C ALA A 57 -7.34 -22.94 14.82
N ARG A 58 -6.01 -22.87 14.70
CA ARG A 58 -5.16 -21.89 15.38
C ARG A 58 -4.52 -20.95 14.37
N ILE A 59 -4.89 -19.67 14.37
CA ILE A 59 -4.28 -18.65 13.50
C ILE A 59 -3.08 -18.02 14.22
N HIS A 60 -1.98 -17.83 13.48
CA HIS A 60 -0.87 -17.01 13.94
C HIS A 60 -1.11 -15.54 13.56
N PRO A 61 -0.98 -14.57 14.49
CA PRO A 61 -1.32 -13.18 14.24
C PRO A 61 -0.47 -12.49 13.15
N VAL A 62 0.69 -13.07 12.80
CA VAL A 62 1.65 -12.41 11.89
C VAL A 62 1.43 -12.79 10.43
N PHE A 63 0.79 -13.92 10.16
CA PHE A 63 0.58 -14.38 8.78
C PHE A 63 -0.62 -15.29 8.78
N HIS A 64 -1.72 -14.84 8.15
CA HIS A 64 -2.55 -15.67 7.30
C HIS A 64 -3.79 -14.89 6.87
N VAL A 65 -4.12 -15.05 5.58
CA VAL A 65 -5.48 -15.09 5.04
C VAL A 65 -6.28 -13.79 5.19
N SER A 66 -6.81 -13.30 4.07
CA SER A 66 -7.88 -12.32 4.07
C SER A 66 -9.07 -12.84 4.87
N GLN A 67 -9.09 -12.49 6.16
CA GLN A 67 -10.22 -12.75 7.01
C GLN A 67 -11.33 -11.83 6.50
N LEU A 68 -12.20 -12.40 5.67
CA LEU A 68 -13.40 -11.71 5.22
C LEU A 68 -14.35 -11.63 6.40
N LYS A 69 -14.31 -10.51 7.10
CA LYS A 69 -15.29 -10.22 8.13
C LYS A 69 -16.44 -9.46 7.48
N LYS A 70 -17.63 -10.05 7.50
CA LYS A 70 -18.86 -9.30 7.25
C LYS A 70 -19.00 -8.26 8.35
N VAL A 71 -18.76 -7.01 8.00
CA VAL A 71 -19.22 -5.87 8.80
C VAL A 71 -20.64 -5.61 8.33
N SER A 72 -21.54 -5.18 9.21
CA SER A 72 -23.01 -5.12 8.97
C SER A 72 -23.45 -4.53 7.62
N SER A 73 -22.60 -3.73 6.96
CA SER A 73 -22.84 -3.10 5.64
C SER A 73 -21.74 -3.30 4.58
N GLY A 74 -20.72 -4.14 4.80
CA GLY A 74 -19.58 -4.26 3.87
C GLY A 74 -18.57 -5.35 4.23
N PHE A 75 -17.44 -5.37 3.52
CA PHE A 75 -16.39 -6.36 3.70
C PHE A 75 -15.08 -5.71 4.11
N TRP A 76 -14.44 -6.30 5.12
CA TRP A 76 -13.08 -5.98 5.50
C TRP A 76 -12.15 -7.08 5.00
N ILE A 77 -11.08 -6.70 4.31
CA ILE A 77 -10.12 -7.55 3.62
C ILE A 77 -8.75 -7.33 4.26
N GLY A 78 -8.33 -8.29 5.08
CA GLY A 78 -7.01 -8.30 5.70
C GLY A 78 -5.98 -9.14 4.95
N GLY A 79 -4.79 -9.26 5.52
CA GLY A 79 -3.79 -10.27 5.11
C GLY A 79 -2.94 -9.91 3.89
N PHE A 80 -3.13 -8.73 3.31
CA PHE A 80 -2.27 -8.16 2.27
C PHE A 80 -1.17 -7.27 2.89
N GLY A 81 -0.06 -7.09 2.17
CA GLY A 81 1.13 -6.34 2.61
C GLY A 81 2.06 -7.14 3.53
N LEU A 82 1.85 -8.45 3.66
CA LEU A 82 2.57 -9.30 4.62
C LEU A 82 3.54 -10.27 3.93
N GLY A 83 3.86 -10.10 2.65
CA GLY A 83 4.90 -10.88 1.97
C GLY A 83 4.44 -11.56 0.68
N GLU A 84 3.26 -11.24 0.18
CA GLU A 84 2.98 -11.40 -1.25
C GLU A 84 3.83 -10.43 -2.08
N SER A 85 4.27 -10.90 -3.25
CA SER A 85 4.92 -10.01 -4.22
C SER A 85 3.89 -9.14 -4.94
N MET A 86 4.33 -8.00 -5.48
CA MET A 86 3.52 -7.13 -6.35
C MET A 86 2.91 -7.89 -7.54
N LEU A 87 3.57 -8.97 -8.00
CA LEU A 87 3.15 -9.81 -9.13
C LEU A 87 2.07 -10.82 -8.76
N GLU A 88 2.09 -11.36 -7.54
CA GLU A 88 1.09 -12.32 -7.06
C GLU A 88 -0.19 -11.64 -6.58
N ARG A 89 -0.08 -10.41 -6.10
CA ARG A 89 -1.19 -9.66 -5.52
C ARG A 89 -2.41 -9.47 -6.43
N PRO A 90 -2.32 -9.19 -7.75
CA PRO A 90 -3.50 -8.94 -8.57
C PRO A 90 -4.41 -10.18 -8.64
N ALA A 91 -3.83 -11.35 -8.95
CA ALA A 91 -4.58 -12.61 -9.03
C ALA A 91 -5.22 -12.99 -7.68
N LEU A 92 -4.54 -12.66 -6.58
CA LEU A 92 -5.04 -12.82 -5.23
C LEU A 92 -6.26 -11.93 -4.94
N LEU A 93 -6.16 -10.64 -5.29
CA LEU A 93 -7.24 -9.68 -5.12
C LEU A 93 -8.44 -10.05 -6.00
N GLU A 94 -8.23 -10.36 -7.28
CA GLU A 94 -9.30 -10.80 -8.20
C GLU A 94 -10.08 -11.98 -7.61
N ALA A 95 -9.38 -13.03 -7.16
CA ALA A 95 -10.03 -14.19 -6.55
C ALA A 95 -10.82 -13.87 -5.27
N VAL A 96 -10.40 -12.85 -4.50
CA VAL A 96 -11.14 -12.34 -3.34
C VAL A 96 -12.37 -11.57 -3.80
N MET A 97 -12.22 -10.66 -4.75
CA MET A 97 -13.30 -9.77 -5.19
C MET A 97 -14.42 -10.52 -5.90
N ASP A 98 -14.10 -11.56 -6.68
CA ASP A 98 -15.09 -12.43 -7.34
C ASP A 98 -16.03 -13.14 -6.35
N SER A 99 -15.60 -13.32 -5.10
CA SER A 99 -16.42 -13.93 -4.05
C SER A 99 -17.28 -12.95 -3.25
N LEU A 100 -17.10 -11.64 -3.49
CA LEU A 100 -17.76 -10.59 -2.72
C LEU A 100 -18.87 -9.93 -3.54
N PRO A 101 -20.08 -9.78 -2.97
CA PRO A 101 -21.16 -8.98 -3.57
C PRO A 101 -20.68 -7.61 -4.06
N GLU A 102 -21.08 -7.22 -5.27
CA GLU A 102 -20.70 -5.96 -5.92
C GLU A 102 -21.35 -4.73 -5.28
N GLU A 103 -22.52 -4.90 -4.67
CA GLU A 103 -23.31 -3.81 -4.12
C GLU A 103 -22.82 -3.35 -2.73
N LYS A 104 -21.74 -3.97 -2.22
CA LYS A 104 -21.23 -3.73 -0.87
C LYS A 104 -19.78 -3.24 -0.90
N PRO A 105 -19.46 -2.20 -0.11
CA PRO A 105 -18.12 -1.64 -0.05
C PRO A 105 -17.08 -2.64 0.47
N ARG A 106 -15.90 -2.61 -0.14
CA ARG A 106 -14.74 -3.47 0.15
C ARG A 106 -13.59 -2.61 0.69
N LEU A 107 -13.32 -2.76 1.98
CA LEU A 107 -12.20 -2.11 2.68
C LEU A 107 -11.02 -3.06 2.76
N ILE A 108 -9.85 -2.62 2.29
CA ILE A 108 -8.59 -3.36 2.42
C ILE A 108 -7.64 -2.70 3.41
N CYS A 109 -6.94 -3.51 4.20
CA CYS A 109 -5.82 -3.08 5.03
C CYS A 109 -4.49 -3.59 4.44
N GLY A 110 -3.45 -2.78 4.54
CA GLY A 110 -2.07 -3.21 4.26
C GLY A 110 -1.57 -2.89 2.84
N LEU A 111 -2.38 -2.23 2.02
CA LEU A 111 -1.91 -1.60 0.79
C LEU A 111 -1.63 -0.12 1.08
N GLY A 112 -0.42 0.34 0.76
CA GLY A 112 -0.01 1.69 1.14
C GLY A 112 0.78 2.43 0.09
N LEU A 113 1.59 1.73 -0.69
CA LEU A 113 2.28 2.39 -1.79
C LEU A 113 1.25 2.84 -2.84
N PRO A 114 1.45 3.99 -3.50
CA PRO A 114 0.53 4.46 -4.54
C PRO A 114 0.23 3.41 -5.62
N GLU A 115 1.22 2.59 -6.01
CA GLU A 115 1.06 1.53 -6.99
C GLU A 115 0.18 0.38 -6.48
N GLU A 116 0.29 0.07 -5.18
CA GLU A 116 -0.56 -0.93 -4.53
C GLU A 116 -2.00 -0.44 -4.41
N VAL A 117 -2.20 0.85 -4.13
CA VAL A 117 -3.53 1.46 -4.14
C VAL A 117 -4.13 1.40 -5.53
N LEU A 118 -3.38 1.80 -6.57
CA LEU A 118 -3.86 1.71 -7.97
C LEU A 118 -4.22 0.29 -8.36
N GLN A 119 -3.43 -0.69 -7.93
CA GLN A 119 -3.71 -2.10 -8.14
C GLN A 119 -4.99 -2.54 -7.42
N GLY A 120 -5.17 -2.15 -6.15
CA GLY A 120 -6.38 -2.42 -5.38
C GLY A 120 -7.63 -1.83 -6.03
N VAL A 121 -7.55 -0.56 -6.44
CA VAL A 121 -8.66 0.12 -7.14
C VAL A 121 -8.98 -0.60 -8.46
N ALA A 122 -7.96 -0.97 -9.25
CA ALA A 122 -8.17 -1.71 -10.50
C ALA A 122 -8.86 -3.07 -10.29
N THR A 123 -8.68 -3.69 -9.13
CA THR A 123 -9.34 -4.96 -8.76
C THR A 123 -10.71 -4.77 -8.09
N GLY A 124 -11.15 -3.54 -7.83
CA GLY A 124 -12.47 -3.26 -7.24
C GLY A 124 -12.49 -3.07 -5.71
N VAL A 125 -11.36 -2.65 -5.13
CA VAL A 125 -11.30 -2.15 -3.74
C VAL A 125 -11.84 -0.71 -3.67
N ASP A 126 -12.68 -0.43 -2.67
CA ASP A 126 -13.30 0.89 -2.48
C ASP A 126 -12.59 1.75 -1.43
N LEU A 127 -12.15 1.12 -0.33
CA LEU A 127 -11.62 1.80 0.84
C LEU A 127 -10.25 1.23 1.21
N PHE A 128 -9.35 2.10 1.65
CA PHE A 128 -7.98 1.76 2.01
C PHE A 128 -7.67 2.23 3.41
N ASP A 129 -7.22 1.30 4.25
CA ASP A 129 -6.62 1.60 5.54
C ASP A 129 -5.11 1.32 5.47
N SER A 130 -4.32 2.37 5.70
CA SER A 130 -2.89 2.36 5.50
C SER A 130 -2.14 3.22 6.51
N SER A 131 -1.14 2.64 7.14
CA SER A 131 -0.15 3.34 7.97
C SER A 131 0.98 3.96 7.13
N TYR A 132 0.90 3.91 5.80
CA TYR A 132 1.96 4.33 4.89
C TYR A 132 2.43 5.77 5.12
N ILE A 133 1.49 6.70 5.24
CA ILE A 133 1.78 8.12 5.44
C ILE A 133 2.51 8.37 6.75
N TYR A 134 1.99 7.80 7.83
CA TYR A 134 2.63 7.86 9.14
C TYR A 134 4.07 7.32 9.10
N ASN A 135 4.28 6.16 8.46
CA ASN A 135 5.62 5.56 8.35
C ASN A 135 6.59 6.42 7.51
N LEU A 136 6.11 7.08 6.44
CA LEU A 136 6.92 8.02 5.67
C LEU A 136 7.31 9.24 6.51
N THR A 137 6.33 9.84 7.20
CA THR A 137 6.54 10.99 8.08
C THR A 137 7.59 10.69 9.14
N LEU A 138 7.50 9.55 9.84
CA LEU A 138 8.51 9.12 10.81
C LEU A 138 9.89 8.93 10.19
N GLY A 139 9.94 8.41 8.98
CA GLY A 139 11.18 8.24 8.22
C GLY A 139 11.84 9.57 7.82
N GLY A 140 11.09 10.68 7.83
CA GLY A 140 11.54 11.97 7.29
C GLY A 140 11.35 12.07 5.78
N PHE A 141 10.45 11.27 5.21
CA PHE A 141 10.15 11.25 3.79
C PHE A 141 8.95 12.15 3.48
N ALA A 142 9.03 12.88 2.38
CA ALA A 142 7.94 13.68 1.84
C ALA A 142 7.53 13.16 0.45
N LEU A 143 6.23 12.98 0.22
CA LEU A 143 5.69 12.61 -1.08
C LEU A 143 5.87 13.74 -2.09
N THR A 144 6.27 13.40 -3.32
CA THR A 144 6.57 14.38 -4.39
C THR A 144 6.09 13.96 -5.77
N PHE A 145 5.47 12.79 -5.90
CA PHE A 145 4.94 12.35 -7.20
C PHE A 145 3.87 13.34 -7.72
N PRO A 146 3.79 13.54 -9.06
CA PRO A 146 2.85 14.47 -9.66
C PRO A 146 1.41 14.02 -9.44
N LEU A 147 0.54 14.95 -9.01
CA LEU A 147 -0.89 14.72 -8.82
C LEU A 147 -1.73 15.07 -10.05
N ASP A 148 -1.19 15.93 -10.91
CA ASP A 148 -1.94 16.52 -12.01
C ASP A 148 -2.11 15.54 -13.17
N ARG A 149 -3.32 15.63 -13.75
CA ARG A 149 -3.73 14.93 -14.96
C ARG A 149 -2.87 15.43 -16.12
N ILE A 150 -2.62 14.53 -17.06
CA ILE A 150 -2.04 14.82 -18.38
C ILE A 150 -2.67 16.11 -18.92
N GLU A 151 -1.89 17.19 -18.98
CA GLU A 151 -2.03 18.41 -19.80
C GLU A 151 -1.39 19.60 -19.09
N THR A 152 -0.09 19.57 -18.90
CA THR A 152 0.72 20.78 -19.04
C THR A 152 2.12 20.33 -19.39
N ASN A 153 2.64 20.88 -20.49
CA ASN A 153 4.07 20.98 -20.73
C ASN A 153 4.67 21.79 -19.56
N ALA A 154 4.85 21.16 -18.40
CA ALA A 154 5.41 21.79 -17.23
C ALA A 154 6.93 21.74 -17.35
N SER A 155 7.47 22.70 -18.09
CA SER A 155 8.87 23.12 -18.13
C SER A 155 9.36 23.68 -16.79
N GLY A 156 9.02 23.02 -15.69
CA GLY A 156 9.38 23.41 -14.32
C GLY A 156 9.68 22.22 -13.41
N PHE A 157 9.70 20.99 -13.93
CA PHE A 157 10.18 19.84 -13.19
C PHE A 157 11.71 19.83 -13.28
N GLN A 158 12.36 20.42 -12.27
CA GLN A 158 13.81 20.32 -12.16
C GLN A 158 14.16 18.85 -11.90
N SER A 159 14.69 18.21 -12.93
CA SER A 159 15.53 17.03 -12.84
C SER A 159 16.67 17.34 -11.88
N THR A 160 16.51 17.02 -10.61
CA THR A 160 17.67 16.90 -9.73
C THR A 160 18.39 15.63 -10.14
N ASP A 161 19.60 15.76 -10.68
CA ASP A 161 20.54 14.74 -11.18
C ASP A 161 21.00 13.73 -10.12
N MET A 162 20.10 13.26 -9.27
CA MET A 162 20.37 12.26 -8.26
C MET A 162 19.33 11.18 -8.42
N GLY A 163 19.78 10.00 -8.81
CA GLY A 163 18.96 8.82 -9.03
C GLY A 163 18.22 8.37 -7.77
N VAL A 164 17.10 9.03 -7.48
CA VAL A 164 16.23 8.75 -6.34
C VAL A 164 14.83 8.49 -6.87
N ASP A 165 14.13 7.54 -6.25
CA ASP A 165 12.70 7.30 -6.42
C ASP A 165 11.91 8.63 -6.35
N GLN A 166 11.61 9.23 -7.50
CA GLN A 166 10.95 10.56 -7.58
C GLN A 166 9.52 10.57 -7.03
N THR A 167 9.04 9.46 -6.46
CA THR A 167 7.76 9.45 -5.75
C THR A 167 7.86 10.07 -4.36
N LYS A 168 9.06 10.10 -3.76
CA LYS A 168 9.31 10.66 -2.43
C LYS A 168 10.75 11.14 -2.26
N ILE A 169 10.95 12.13 -1.42
CA ILE A 169 12.29 12.64 -1.09
C ILE A 169 12.57 12.43 0.40
N ASN A 170 13.83 12.14 0.75
CA ASN A 170 14.28 12.08 2.14
C ASN A 170 14.75 13.47 2.59
N LEU A 171 13.93 14.18 3.35
CA LEU A 171 14.26 15.53 3.83
C LEU A 171 15.34 15.56 4.92
N LYS A 172 15.84 14.41 5.39
CA LYS A 172 17.05 14.35 6.23
C LYS A 172 18.34 14.51 5.42
N ALA A 173 18.28 14.31 4.11
CA ALA A 173 19.47 14.36 3.25
C ALA A 173 20.11 15.76 3.25
N THR A 174 21.44 15.81 3.30
CA THR A 174 22.23 17.05 3.41
C THR A 174 22.05 17.99 2.21
N VAL A 175 21.67 17.44 1.05
CA VAL A 175 21.35 18.21 -0.17
C VAL A 175 20.28 19.27 0.06
N TYR A 176 19.35 19.04 1.00
CA TYR A 176 18.24 19.96 1.28
C TYR A 176 18.59 21.03 2.31
N ARG A 177 19.78 21.00 2.93
CA ARG A 177 20.17 21.91 4.03
C ARG A 177 20.08 23.41 3.68
N LYS A 178 20.25 23.75 2.40
CA LYS A 178 20.20 25.12 1.89
C LYS A 178 19.09 25.34 0.86
N ASP A 179 18.23 24.34 0.67
CA ASP A 179 17.15 24.41 -0.32
C ASP A 179 15.96 25.23 0.22
N THR A 180 15.82 26.47 -0.24
CA THR A 180 14.76 27.38 0.17
C THR A 180 13.45 27.18 -0.62
N SER A 181 13.37 26.21 -1.52
CA SER A 181 12.13 25.87 -2.22
C SER A 181 11.16 25.10 -1.30
N PRO A 182 9.83 25.15 -1.56
CA PRO A 182 8.86 24.30 -0.87
C PRO A 182 9.07 22.82 -1.24
N ILE A 183 8.44 21.89 -0.50
CA ILE A 183 8.54 20.45 -0.81
C ILE A 183 8.09 20.17 -2.25
N VAL A 184 6.91 20.67 -2.62
CA VAL A 184 6.34 20.59 -3.97
C VAL A 184 5.79 21.96 -4.35
N ALA A 185 6.24 22.51 -5.48
CA ALA A 185 5.90 23.88 -5.89
C ALA A 185 4.40 24.09 -6.17
N SER A 186 3.69 23.07 -6.68
CA SER A 186 2.25 23.13 -6.94
C SER A 186 1.37 22.75 -5.74
N CYS A 187 1.96 22.39 -4.59
CA CYS A 187 1.19 21.91 -3.45
C CYS A 187 0.64 23.08 -2.62
N THR A 188 -0.65 22.98 -2.29
CA THR A 188 -1.39 24.01 -1.53
C THR A 188 -1.49 23.73 -0.03
N CYS A 189 -0.74 22.77 0.50
CA CYS A 189 -0.77 22.45 1.93
C CYS A 189 -0.08 23.54 2.77
N TYR A 190 -0.46 23.65 4.05
CA TYR A 190 0.13 24.63 4.97
C TYR A 190 1.67 24.58 4.98
N THR A 191 2.25 23.37 4.96
CA THR A 191 3.70 23.19 4.95
C THR A 191 4.37 23.78 3.71
N CYS A 192 3.84 23.50 2.51
CA CYS A 192 4.42 24.01 1.26
C CYS A 192 4.21 25.52 1.08
N LEU A 193 3.15 26.09 1.67
CA LEU A 193 2.89 27.53 1.59
C LEU A 193 3.76 28.37 2.54
N ASN A 194 4.19 27.80 3.67
CA ASN A 194 4.81 28.57 4.76
C ASN A 194 6.26 28.16 5.07
N HIS A 195 6.70 26.98 4.62
CA HIS A 195 8.00 26.41 5.02
C HIS A 195 8.80 25.88 3.83
N THR A 196 10.12 25.86 4.00
CA THR A 196 11.09 25.43 2.99
C THR A 196 11.64 24.05 3.30
N LYS A 197 12.20 23.36 2.30
CA LYS A 197 12.90 22.09 2.49
C LYS A 197 14.07 22.23 3.48
N ALA A 198 14.81 23.34 3.44
CA ALA A 198 15.89 23.65 4.38
C ALA A 198 15.40 23.77 5.82
N TYR A 199 14.26 24.42 6.05
CA TYR A 199 13.70 24.56 7.38
C TYR A 199 13.28 23.19 7.95
N ILE A 200 12.60 22.37 7.13
CA ILE A 200 12.17 21.03 7.56
C ILE A 200 13.39 20.12 7.78
N ASN A 201 14.40 20.17 6.90
CA ASN A 201 15.66 19.47 7.08
C ASN A 201 16.34 19.85 8.40
N HIS A 202 16.38 21.14 8.73
CA HIS A 202 16.91 21.60 10.01
C HIS A 202 16.14 20.99 11.18
N LEU A 203 14.80 21.13 11.22
CA LEU A 203 13.97 20.58 12.31
C LEU A 203 14.14 19.07 12.47
N LEU A 204 14.21 18.31 11.36
CA LEU A 204 14.44 16.86 11.38
C LEU A 204 15.81 16.51 12.00
N ASN A 205 16.84 17.27 11.68
CA ASN A 205 18.21 17.04 12.14
C ASN A 205 18.44 17.47 13.59
N VAL A 206 17.67 18.44 14.10
CA VAL A 206 17.68 18.82 15.52
C VAL A 206 16.65 18.05 16.37
N HIS A 207 15.98 17.06 15.78
CA HIS A 207 14.97 16.21 16.44
C HIS A 207 13.80 16.98 17.05
N GLU A 208 13.34 18.04 16.39
CA GLU A 208 12.22 18.85 16.83
C GLU A 208 10.89 18.26 16.31
N MET A 209 9.86 18.18 17.18
CA MET A 209 8.59 17.48 16.88
C MET A 209 7.74 18.18 15.80
N LEU A 210 7.88 19.49 15.61
CA LEU A 210 7.24 20.26 14.55
C LEU A 210 7.60 19.71 13.17
N ALA A 211 8.79 19.12 13.00
CA ALA A 211 9.18 18.48 11.74
C ALA A 211 8.15 17.41 11.31
N GLN A 212 7.76 16.54 12.26
CA GLN A 212 6.81 15.46 12.00
C GLN A 212 5.41 16.01 11.74
N THR A 213 5.01 17.05 12.47
CA THR A 213 3.71 17.71 12.27
C THR A 213 3.61 18.32 10.86
N LEU A 214 4.63 19.06 10.43
CA LEU A 214 4.69 19.67 9.10
C LEU A 214 4.75 18.62 7.98
N LEU A 215 5.50 17.55 8.18
CA LEU A 215 5.56 16.44 7.22
C LEU A 215 4.22 15.71 7.12
N GLU A 216 3.54 15.45 8.23
CA GLU A 216 2.23 14.78 8.23
C GLU A 216 1.18 15.62 7.51
N ILE A 217 1.16 16.94 7.74
CA ILE A 217 0.28 17.87 7.02
C ILE A 217 0.51 17.77 5.52
N HIS A 218 1.77 17.77 5.07
CA HIS A 218 2.11 17.65 3.65
C HIS A 218 1.71 16.29 3.08
N ASN A 219 2.18 15.20 3.71
CA ASN A 219 1.98 13.85 3.20
C ASN A 219 0.50 13.46 3.16
N THR A 220 -0.28 13.80 4.19
CA THR A 220 -1.72 13.55 4.20
C THR A 220 -2.44 14.38 3.14
N HIS A 221 -2.11 15.67 2.98
CA HIS A 221 -2.69 16.50 1.92
C HIS A 221 -2.39 15.92 0.53
N HIS A 222 -1.14 15.55 0.29
CA HIS A 222 -0.68 15.00 -0.99
C HIS A 222 -1.36 13.67 -1.32
N TYR A 223 -1.48 12.79 -0.33
CA TYR A 223 -2.11 11.47 -0.50
C TYR A 223 -3.63 11.55 -0.68
N LEU A 224 -4.30 12.49 0.01
CA LEU A 224 -5.71 12.78 -0.26
C LEU A 224 -5.92 13.38 -1.66
N GLY A 225 -4.98 14.20 -2.13
CA GLY A 225 -4.92 14.68 -3.51
C GLY A 225 -4.81 13.54 -4.51
N PHE A 226 -3.95 12.56 -4.24
CA PHE A 226 -3.82 11.35 -5.05
C PHE A 226 -5.15 10.58 -5.17
N PHE A 227 -5.83 10.34 -4.05
CA PHE A 227 -7.16 9.71 -4.07
C PHE A 227 -8.22 10.55 -4.81
N ARG A 228 -8.08 11.88 -4.82
CA ARG A 228 -8.93 12.77 -5.63
C ARG A 228 -8.67 12.55 -7.12
N SER A 229 -7.41 12.56 -7.55
CA SER A 229 -7.03 12.29 -8.94
C SER A 229 -7.50 10.91 -9.42
N ILE A 230 -7.44 9.89 -8.56
CA ILE A 230 -8.00 8.56 -8.87
C ILE A 230 -9.50 8.64 -9.15
N ARG A 231 -10.28 9.26 -8.25
CA ARG A 231 -11.74 9.37 -8.41
C ARG A 231 -12.13 10.13 -9.67
N GLU A 232 -11.41 11.21 -9.98
CA GLU A 232 -11.61 11.98 -11.21
C GLU A 232 -11.25 11.18 -12.47
N ALA A 233 -10.16 10.41 -12.44
CA ALA A 233 -9.78 9.55 -13.56
C ALA A 233 -10.80 8.42 -13.81
N ILE A 234 -11.38 7.85 -12.75
CA ILE A 234 -12.48 6.87 -12.85
C ILE A 234 -13.73 7.52 -13.44
N LYS A 235 -14.14 8.68 -12.93
CA LYS A 235 -15.31 9.42 -13.42
C LYS A 235 -15.23 9.71 -14.91
N ASP A 236 -14.04 10.01 -15.40
CA ASP A 236 -13.81 10.37 -16.81
C ASP A 236 -13.46 9.17 -17.70
N GLY A 237 -13.51 7.94 -17.18
CA GLY A 237 -13.17 6.71 -17.93
C GLY A 237 -11.70 6.60 -18.33
N LYS A 238 -10.80 7.38 -17.70
CA LYS A 238 -9.36 7.46 -18.01
C LYS A 238 -8.48 6.80 -16.93
N PHE A 239 -9.06 6.01 -16.04
CA PHE A 239 -8.34 5.40 -14.91
C PHE A 239 -7.16 4.53 -15.35
N GLU A 240 -7.33 3.67 -16.36
CA GLU A 240 -6.24 2.79 -16.80
C GLU A 240 -5.08 3.60 -17.41
N GLN A 241 -5.37 4.66 -18.15
CA GLN A 241 -4.34 5.58 -18.65
C GLN A 241 -3.58 6.27 -17.51
N PHE A 242 -4.31 6.74 -16.49
CA PHE A 242 -3.73 7.35 -15.30
C PHE A 242 -2.81 6.36 -14.57
N ARG A 243 -3.27 5.12 -14.36
CA ARG A 243 -2.50 4.05 -13.72
C ARG A 243 -1.22 3.71 -14.49
N GLN A 244 -1.33 3.50 -15.81
CA GLN A 244 -0.16 3.17 -16.65
C GLN A 244 0.86 4.31 -16.68
N MET A 245 0.41 5.56 -16.82
CA MET A 245 1.28 6.72 -16.76
C MET A 245 2.02 6.81 -15.41
N PHE A 246 1.31 6.58 -14.30
CA PHE A 246 1.92 6.61 -12.97
C PHE A 246 3.01 5.55 -12.82
N ILE A 247 2.74 4.32 -13.23
CA ILE A 247 3.70 3.20 -13.19
C ILE A 247 4.89 3.48 -14.12
N GLN A 248 4.65 3.98 -15.32
CA GLN A 248 5.69 4.25 -16.31
C GLN A 248 6.64 5.34 -15.83
N ARG A 249 6.12 6.48 -15.35
CA ARG A 249 6.94 7.55 -14.77
C ARG A 249 7.85 7.02 -13.67
N ARG A 250 7.33 6.18 -12.78
CA ARG A 250 8.15 5.54 -11.74
C ARG A 250 9.24 4.64 -12.30
N ARG A 251 8.93 3.82 -13.32
CA ARG A 251 9.92 2.93 -13.97
C ARG A 251 11.03 3.73 -14.63
N ASP A 252 10.68 4.75 -15.41
CA ASP A 252 11.64 5.62 -16.10
C ASP A 252 12.59 6.28 -15.09
N ASN A 253 12.04 6.70 -13.96
CA ASN A 253 12.82 7.29 -12.87
C ASN A 253 13.78 6.29 -12.23
N ILE A 254 13.38 5.04 -12.02
CA ILE A 254 14.25 3.97 -11.50
C ILE A 254 15.34 3.61 -12.53
N ALA A 255 15.01 3.56 -13.81
CA ALA A 255 15.96 3.27 -14.88
C ALA A 255 17.02 4.37 -15.02
N ALA A 256 16.63 5.65 -14.91
CA ALA A 256 17.57 6.76 -14.89
C ALA A 256 18.55 6.69 -13.72
N VAL A 257 18.14 6.18 -12.55
CA VAL A 257 19.04 5.92 -11.42
C VAL A 257 20.11 4.89 -11.75
N ALA A 258 19.72 3.81 -12.42
CA ALA A 258 20.61 2.66 -12.68
C ALA A 258 21.66 2.93 -13.76
N VAL A 259 21.42 3.91 -14.65
CA VAL A 259 22.35 4.29 -15.73
C VAL A 259 23.39 5.33 -15.25
N CYS A 260 23.12 6.02 -14.15
CA CYS A 260 24.00 7.06 -13.59
C CYS A 260 24.83 6.59 -12.36
N ALA A 261 24.76 5.31 -11.99
CA ALA A 261 25.52 4.69 -10.90
C ALA A 261 26.65 3.81 -11.44
#